data_AF-A0A927MQ69-F1
#
_entry.id   AF-A0A927MQ69-F1
#
_cell.length_a   1.000
_cell.length_b   1.000
_cell.length_c   1.000
_cell.angle_alpha   90.00
_cell.angle_beta   90.00
_cell.angle_gamma   90.00
#
_symmetry.space_group_name_H-M   'P 1'
#
loop_
_entity.id
_entity.type
_entity.pdbx_description
1 polymer ?
#
loop_
_entity_poly.entity_id
_entity_poly.type
_entity_poly.pdbx_seq_one_letter_code
_entity_poly.pdbx_strand_id
1 'polypeptide(L)' 'MKVIAHELTKAIKENMSIDWNLRDSARARMRITVRRLLKKYGYPPDLQKFAVDTVVKQAELMAGGMEV' A
#
# COMPACT_ATOMS: atom_id res chain seq x y z
N MET A 1 4.75 -16.83 -10.30
CA MET A 1 5.06 -15.50 -9.72
C MET A 1 3.89 -14.51 -9.88
N LYS A 2 2.68 -14.80 -9.36
CA LYS A 2 1.52 -13.87 -9.43
C LYS A 2 0.78 -13.66 -8.10
N VAL A 3 1.13 -14.43 -7.07
CA VAL A 3 0.37 -14.47 -5.80
C VAL A 3 0.64 -13.24 -4.93
N ILE A 4 1.89 -12.75 -4.91
CA ILE A 4 2.30 -11.62 -4.08
C ILE A 4 1.62 -10.33 -4.52
N ALA A 5 1.50 -10.09 -5.83
CA ALA A 5 0.83 -8.89 -6.34
C ALA A 5 -0.66 -8.85 -5.94
N HIS A 6 -1.34 -10.00 -5.99
CA HIS A 6 -2.76 -10.10 -5.64
C HIS A 6 -3.00 -9.89 -4.13
N GLU A 7 -2.15 -10.47 -3.29
CA GLU A 7 -2.15 -10.25 -1.83
C GLU A 7 -1.87 -8.79 -1.48
N LEU A 8 -0.92 -8.15 -2.17
CA LEU A 8 -0.61 -6.73 -1.99
C LEU A 8 -1.83 -5.87 -2.34
N THR A 9 -2.45 -6.10 -3.49
CA THR A 9 -3.66 -5.39 -3.93
C THR A 9 -4.83 -5.60 -2.96
N LYS A 10 -4.98 -6.79 -2.39
CA LYS A 10 -6.03 -7.08 -1.41
C LYS A 10 -5.81 -6.32 -0.10
N ALA A 11 -4.58 -6.34 0.43
CA ALA A 11 -4.22 -5.56 1.62
C ALA A 11 -4.41 -4.05 1.42
N ILE A 12 -4.21 -3.55 0.20
CA ILE A 12 -4.46 -2.15 -0.17
C ILE A 12 -5.96 -1.84 -0.19
N LYS A 13 -6.76 -2.71 -0.81
CA LYS A 13 -8.23 -2.57 -0.84
C LYS A 13 -8.84 -2.59 0.55
N GLU A 14 -8.36 -3.46 1.44
CA GLU A 14 -8.84 -3.51 2.83
C GLU A 14 -8.41 -2.26 3.63
N ASN A 15 -7.28 -1.64 3.27
CA ASN A 15 -6.78 -0.44 3.92
C ASN A 15 -7.32 0.88 3.29
N MET A 16 -7.98 0.81 2.12
CA MET A 16 -8.62 1.94 1.43
C MET A 16 -9.90 2.44 2.12
N SER A 17 -10.45 1.68 3.07
CA SER A 17 -11.59 2.13 3.88
C SER A 17 -11.20 3.13 4.98
N ILE A 18 -9.92 3.52 5.07
CA ILE A 18 -9.43 4.51 6.02
C ILE A 18 -9.86 5.90 5.57
N ASP A 19 -10.69 6.53 6.40
CA ASP A 19 -11.06 7.94 6.39
C ASP A 19 -9.96 8.85 5.82
N TRP A 20 -10.25 9.46 4.68
CA TRP A 20 -9.37 10.36 3.93
C TRP A 20 -9.12 11.71 4.63
N ASN A 21 -9.78 11.96 5.76
CA ASN A 21 -9.62 13.16 6.59
C ASN A 21 -8.25 13.27 7.28
N LEU A 22 -7.42 12.22 7.27
CA LEU A 22 -6.08 12.23 7.91
C LEU A 22 -5.01 11.63 6.99
N ARG A 23 -4.81 12.21 5.79
CA ARG A 23 -3.88 11.79 4.72
C ARG A 23 -2.51 11.31 5.24
N ASP A 24 -1.88 12.04 6.16
CA ASP A 24 -0.54 11.67 6.66
C ASP A 24 -0.55 10.43 7.57
N SER A 25 -1.54 10.30 8.45
CA SER A 25 -1.66 9.13 9.32
C SER A 25 -2.09 7.88 8.56
N ALA A 26 -2.98 8.04 7.56
CA ALA A 26 -3.37 6.96 6.66
C ALA A 26 -2.17 6.45 5.84
N ARG A 27 -1.37 7.37 5.29
CA ARG A 27 -0.14 7.04 4.55
C ARG A 27 0.88 6.32 5.45
N ALA A 28 1.08 6.80 6.68
CA ALA A 28 2.00 6.17 7.62
C ALA A 28 1.55 4.74 7.98
N ARG A 29 0.26 4.53 8.29
CA ARG A 29 -0.29 3.20 8.56
C ARG A 29 -0.12 2.26 7.37
N MET A 30 -0.44 2.72 6.16
CA MET A 30 -0.30 1.92 4.94
C MET A 30 1.15 1.48 4.69
N ARG A 31 2.12 2.40 4.85
CA ARG A 31 3.54 2.07 4.71
C ARG A 31 3.99 1.00 5.72
N ILE A 32 3.52 1.07 6.96
CA ILE A 32 3.84 0.10 8.00
C ILE A 32 3.24 -1.27 7.66
N THR A 33 1.96 -1.32 7.27
CA THR A 33 1.26 -2.56 6.91
C THR A 33 1.94 -3.27 5.74
N VAL A 34 2.22 -2.53 4.65
CA VAL A 34 2.87 -3.07 3.46
C VAL A 34 4.29 -3.55 3.76
N ARG A 35 5.07 -2.78 4.54
CA ARG A 35 6.42 -3.19 4.95
C ARG A 35 6.39 -4.46 5.81
N ARG A 36 5.44 -4.60 6.73
CA ARG A 36 5.25 -5.83 7.52
C ARG A 36 4.91 -7.02 6.63
N LEU A 37 4.03 -6.83 5.64
CA LEU A 37 3.65 -7.89 4.70
C LEU A 37 4.85 -8.37 3.88
N LEU A 38 5.62 -7.43 3.30
CA LEU A 38 6.79 -7.76 2.50
C LEU A 38 7.88 -8.46 3.33
N LYS A 39 8.10 -8.02 4.58
CA LYS A 39 9.04 -8.69 5.49
C LYS A 39 8.58 -10.13 5.82
N LYS A 40 7.27 -10.35 6.01
CA LYS A 40 6.70 -11.69 6.25
C LYS A 40 6.95 -12.65 5.08
N TYR A 41 6.97 -12.12 3.86
CA TYR A 41 7.21 -12.90 2.63
C TYR A 41 8.68 -12.96 2.20
N GLY A 42 9.63 -12.48 3.02
CA GLY A 42 11.07 -12.54 2.71
C GLY A 42 11.53 -11.60 1.59
N TYR A 43 10.78 -10.54 1.31
CA TYR A 43 11.15 -9.58 0.27
C TYR A 43 12.44 -8.82 0.65
N PRO A 44 13.42 -8.68 -0.25
CA PRO A 44 14.67 -7.99 0.06
C PRO A 44 14.42 -6.50 0.32
N PRO A 45 15.13 -5.89 1.29
CA PRO A 45 14.88 -4.52 1.76
C PRO A 45 15.01 -3.46 0.65
N ASP A 46 15.88 -3.67 -0.34
CA ASP A 46 16.02 -2.81 -1.52
C ASP A 46 14.73 -2.71 -2.33
N LEU A 47 14.05 -3.84 -2.54
CA LEU A 47 12.78 -3.89 -3.29
C LEU A 47 11.58 -3.51 -2.44
N GLN A 48 11.68 -3.62 -1.10
CA GLN A 48 10.60 -3.23 -0.20
C GLN A 48 10.26 -1.75 -0.32
N LYS A 49 11.28 -0.88 -0.42
CA LYS A 49 11.08 0.56 -0.50
C LYS A 49 10.28 0.93 -1.75
N PHE A 50 10.64 0.34 -2.89
CA PHE A 50 9.95 0.56 -4.16
C PHE A 50 8.51 0.03 -4.16
N ALA A 51 8.30 -1.17 -3.63
CA ALA A 51 6.96 -1.76 -3.52
C ALA A 51 6.04 -0.93 -2.61
N VAL A 52 6.54 -0.48 -1.44
CA VAL A 52 5.77 0.37 -0.53
C VAL A 52 5.39 1.70 -1.18
N ASP A 53 6.32 2.35 -1.89
CA ASP A 53 6.07 3.62 -2.55
C ASP A 53 5.02 3.49 -3.67
N THR A 54 5.16 2.45 -4.50
CA THR A 54 4.21 2.12 -5.58
C THR A 54 2.80 1.92 -5.04
N VAL A 55 2.67 1.18 -3.94
CA VAL A 55 1.39 0.91 -3.29
C VAL A 55 0.74 2.17 -2.75
N VAL A 56 1.51 3.01 -2.07
CA VAL A 56 1.01 4.28 -1.54
C VAL A 56 0.52 5.17 -2.68
N LYS A 57 1.32 5.30 -3.74
CA LYS A 57 0.96 6.08 -4.93
C LYS A 57 -0.29 5.55 -5.62
N GLN A 58 -0.44 4.23 -5.73
CA GLN A 58 -1.64 3.62 -6.29
C GLN A 58 -2.89 3.86 -5.44
N ALA A 59 -2.76 3.78 -4.12
CA ALA A 59 -3.86 4.11 -3.21
C ALA A 59 -4.24 5.59 -3.28
N GLU A 60 -3.26 6.49 -3.45
CA GLU A 60 -3.51 7.92 -3.70
C GLU A 60 -4.25 8.17 -5.01
N LEU A 61 -3.88 7.46 -6.09
CA LEU A 61 -4.57 7.56 -7.38
C LEU A 61 -5.99 7.00 -7.33
N MET A 62 -6.21 5.88 -6.62
CA MET A 62 -7.54 5.28 -6.48
C MET A 62 -8.50 6.15 -5.67
N ALA A 63 -7.99 6.91 -4.72
CA ALA A 63 -8.82 7.80 -3.92
C ALA A 63 -8.96 9.21 -4.48
N GLY A 64 -7.94 9.71 -5.19
CA GLY A 64 -8.02 10.93 -5.99
C GLY A 64 -8.79 10.77 -7.30
N GLY A 65 -9.21 9.55 -7.65
CA GLY A 65 -10.04 9.24 -8.83
C GLY A 65 -11.48 9.79 -8.78
N MET A 66 -11.77 10.74 -7.89
CA MET A 66 -12.99 11.55 -7.88
C MET A 66 -12.66 13.03 -8.16
N GLU A 67 -11.65 13.31 -8.99
CA GLU A 67 -11.48 14.62 -9.61
C GLU A 67 -10.69 14.49 -10.93
N VAL A 68 -11.40 14.19 -12.02
CA VAL A 68 -11.07 14.59 -13.40
C VAL A 68 -12.35 15.00 -14.12
#